data_AF-A0A8B5Y6Y3-F1
#
_entry.id   AF-A0A8B5Y6Y3-F1
#
_cell.length_a   1.000
_cell.length_b   1.000
_cell.length_c   1.000
_cell.angle_alpha   90.00
_cell.angle_beta   90.00
_cell.angle_gamma   90.00
#
_symmetry.space_group_name_H-M   'P 1'
#
loop_
_entity.id
_entity.type
_entity.pdbx_description
1 polymer ?
#
loop_
_entity_poly.entity_id
_entity_poly.type
_entity_poly.pdbx_seq_one_letter_code
_entity_poly.pdbx_strand_id
1 'polypeptide(L)' 'MPKFWSDYQERQANYFSYHFCIPTFMLHGMKIPHNHFFDVHLIAKMFKVTEPFAKVRLNMYFNKIHLIVS' A
#
# COMPACT_ATOMS: atom_id res chain seq x y z
N MET A 1 -5.85 -28.74 -2.18
CA MET A 1 -5.76 -27.62 -3.16
C MET A 1 -4.41 -27.71 -3.85
N PRO A 2 -4.31 -27.64 -5.19
CA PRO A 2 -3.01 -27.65 -5.87
C PRO A 2 -2.13 -26.50 -5.36
N LYS A 3 -0.82 -26.72 -5.15
CA LYS A 3 0.08 -25.71 -4.57
C LYS A 3 0.03 -24.38 -5.31
N PHE A 4 0.05 -24.43 -6.64
CA PHE A 4 -0.06 -23.24 -7.50
C PHE A 4 -1.31 -22.40 -7.21
N TRP A 5 -2.43 -23.06 -6.94
CA TRP A 5 -3.68 -22.39 -6.64
C TRP A 5 -3.67 -21.73 -5.25
N SER A 6 -3.09 -22.40 -4.25
CA SER A 6 -2.86 -21.80 -2.92
C SER A 6 -1.96 -20.58 -2.99
N ASP A 7 -0.84 -20.67 -3.70
CA ASP A 7 0.10 -19.55 -3.85
C ASP A 7 -0.57 -18.35 -4.56
N TYR A 8 -1.42 -18.61 -5.56
CA TYR A 8 -2.18 -17.56 -6.24
C TYR A 8 -3.18 -16.88 -5.29
N GLN A 9 -3.95 -17.65 -4.52
CA GLN A 9 -4.89 -17.10 -3.55
C GLN A 9 -4.19 -16.28 -2.47
N GLU A 10 -3.05 -16.72 -1.97
CA GLU A 10 -2.25 -15.99 -0.99
C GLU A 10 -1.74 -14.66 -1.56
N ARG A 11 -1.27 -14.64 -2.81
CA ARG A 11 -0.89 -13.39 -3.48
C ARG A 11 -2.07 -12.42 -3.62
N GLN A 12 -3.26 -12.91 -3.96
CA GLN A 12 -4.47 -12.08 -4.03
C GLN A 12 -4.87 -11.56 -2.66
N ALA A 13 -4.82 -12.39 -1.62
CA ALA A 13 -5.11 -12.00 -0.24
C ALA A 13 -4.11 -10.94 0.25
N ASN A 14 -2.82 -11.10 -0.03
CA ASN A 14 -1.78 -10.13 0.29
C ASN A 14 -2.03 -8.80 -0.43
N TYR A 15 -2.34 -8.83 -1.74
CA TYR A 15 -2.69 -7.63 -2.49
C TYR A 15 -3.91 -6.91 -1.89
N PHE A 16 -4.95 -7.64 -1.55
CA PHE A 16 -6.14 -7.10 -0.88
C PHE A 16 -5.79 -6.45 0.47
N SER A 17 -4.96 -7.11 1.29
CA SER A 17 -4.58 -6.61 2.62
C SER A 17 -3.97 -5.20 2.57
N TYR A 18 -3.14 -4.91 1.57
CA TYR A 18 -2.52 -3.59 1.39
C TYR A 18 -3.56 -2.48 1.18
N HIS A 19 -4.57 -2.72 0.33
CA HIS A 19 -5.64 -1.74 0.07
C HIS A 19 -6.66 -1.66 1.21
N PHE A 20 -6.91 -2.77 1.89
CA PHE A 20 -7.80 -2.81 3.04
C PHE A 20 -7.24 -2.02 4.23
N CYS A 21 -5.98 -2.27 4.59
CA CYS A 21 -5.36 -1.61 5.75
C CYS A 21 -5.01 -0.14 5.51
N ILE A 22 -4.69 0.25 4.27
CA ILE A 22 -4.41 1.65 3.91
C ILE A 22 -5.19 1.98 2.63
N PRO A 23 -6.40 2.53 2.76
CA PRO A 23 -7.26 2.78 1.60
C PRO A 23 -6.75 3.91 0.70
N THR A 24 -6.87 3.72 -0.62
CA THR A 24 -6.40 4.69 -1.62
C THR A 24 -7.09 6.06 -1.49
N PHE A 25 -8.39 6.08 -1.21
CA PHE A 25 -9.12 7.34 -1.05
C PHE A 25 -8.63 8.15 0.16
N MET A 26 -8.19 7.49 1.23
CA MET A 26 -7.60 8.16 2.40
C MET A 26 -6.23 8.76 2.05
N LEU A 27 -5.41 8.03 1.28
CA LEU A 27 -4.13 8.54 0.79
C LEU A 27 -4.30 9.74 -0.16
N HIS A 28 -5.37 9.79 -0.96
CA HIS A 28 -5.69 10.96 -1.79
C HIS A 28 -6.12 12.18 -0.96
N GLY A 29 -6.86 11.96 0.14
CA GLY A 29 -7.29 13.03 1.03
C GLY A 29 -6.14 13.61 1.87
N MET A 30 -5.11 12.82 2.12
CA MET A 30 -3.86 13.26 2.72
C MET A 30 -3.03 13.92 1.62
N LYS A 31 -2.76 15.22 1.70
CA LYS A 31 -1.80 15.88 0.80
C LYS A 31 -0.38 15.42 1.16
N ILE A 32 -0.06 14.15 0.88
CA ILE A 32 1.20 13.51 1.25
C ILE A 32 2.33 14.26 0.52
N PRO A 33 3.24 14.94 1.23
CA PRO A 33 4.36 15.62 0.61
C PRO A 33 5.27 14.57 -0.07
N HIS A 34 6.12 14.95 -1.01
CA HIS A 34 7.01 13.99 -1.69
C HIS A 34 8.18 13.48 -0.81
N ASN A 35 8.05 13.48 0.52
CA ASN A 35 9.12 13.10 1.44
C ASN A 35 8.95 11.66 1.95
N HIS A 36 9.31 10.70 1.10
CA HIS A 36 9.09 9.25 1.30
C HIS A 36 9.41 8.71 2.69
N PHE A 37 10.48 9.16 3.36
CA PHE A 37 10.87 8.61 4.67
C PHE A 37 9.97 9.09 5.80
N PHE A 38 9.59 10.37 5.80
CA PHE A 38 8.70 10.93 6.81
C PHE A 38 7.28 10.36 6.65
N ASP A 39 6.86 10.16 5.40
CA ASP A 39 5.52 9.67 5.07
C ASP A 39 5.29 8.23 5.54
N VAL A 40 6.30 7.35 5.42
CA VAL A 40 6.15 5.94 5.83
C VAL A 40 5.87 5.79 7.32
N HIS A 41 6.63 6.47 8.18
CA HIS A 41 6.44 6.39 9.64
C HIS A 41 5.07 6.94 10.07
N LEU A 42 4.67 8.09 9.51
CA LEU A 42 3.40 8.72 9.81
C LEU A 42 2.22 7.83 9.38
N ILE A 43 2.27 7.30 8.15
CA ILE A 43 1.23 6.42 7.61
C ILE A 43 1.16 5.10 8.41
N ALA A 44 2.30 4.50 8.73
CA ALA A 44 2.34 3.29 9.56
C ALA A 44 1.65 3.51 10.92
N LYS A 45 1.98 4.61 11.61
CA LYS A 45 1.39 4.97 12.90
C LYS A 45 -0.10 5.30 12.82
N MET A 46 -0.54 5.92 11.72
CA MET A 46 -1.94 6.30 11.50
C MET A 46 -2.82 5.07 11.26
N PHE A 47 -2.39 4.17 10.39
CA PHE A 47 -3.15 2.97 10.02
C PHE A 47 -2.87 1.75 10.91
N LYS A 48 -2.03 1.91 11.95
CA LYS A 48 -1.67 0.85 12.91
C LYS A 48 -1.07 -0.39 12.23
N VAL A 49 -0.22 -0.15 11.24
CA VAL A 49 0.54 -1.20 10.53
C VAL A 49 2.03 -1.01 10.75
N THR A 50 2.82 -1.99 10.33
CA THR A 50 4.28 -1.90 10.38
C THR A 50 4.80 -0.95 9.29
N GLU A 51 5.94 -0.31 9.53
CA GLU A 51 6.58 0.56 8.53
C GLU A 51 6.89 -0.17 7.20
N PRO A 52 7.39 -1.42 7.18
CA PRO A 52 7.56 -2.16 5.93
C PRO A 52 6.25 -2.33 5.15
N PHE A 53 5.14 -2.58 5.85
CA PHE A 53 3.82 -2.71 5.22
C PHE A 53 3.37 -1.38 4.59
N ALA A 54 3.50 -0.28 5.34
CA ALA A 54 3.18 1.05 4.86
C ALA A 54 4.05 1.45 3.65
N LYS A 55 5.34 1.12 3.66
CA LYS A 55 6.27 1.39 2.57
C LYS A 55 5.86 0.69 1.26
N VAL A 56 5.55 -0.61 1.32
CA VAL A 56 5.08 -1.36 0.13
C VAL A 56 3.81 -0.71 -0.44
N ARG A 57 2.88 -0.37 0.45
CA ARG A 57 1.59 0.20 0.06
C ARG A 57 1.68 1.62 -0.51
N LEU A 58 2.59 2.45 0.00
CA LEU A 58 2.90 3.77 -0.57
C LEU A 58 3.55 3.62 -1.95
N ASN A 59 4.48 2.68 -2.14
CA ASN A 59 5.03 2.39 -3.46
C ASN A 59 3.93 2.00 -4.47
N MET A 60 2.98 1.15 -4.07
CA MET A 60 1.82 0.81 -4.91
C MET A 60 0.97 2.03 -5.29
N TYR A 61 0.80 2.97 -4.36
CA TYR A 61 0.06 4.22 -4.58
C TYR A 61 0.78 5.12 -5.59
N PHE A 62 2.06 5.44 -5.34
CA PHE A 62 2.85 6.32 -6.20
C PHE A 62 3.02 5.73 -7.59
N ASN A 63 3.29 4.43 -7.73
CA ASN A 63 3.37 3.78 -9.04
C ASN A 63 2.08 3.95 -9.85
N LYS A 64 0.92 3.86 -9.20
CA LYS A 64 -0.36 4.05 -9.88
C LYS A 64 -0.61 5.51 -10.27
N ILE A 65 -0.18 6.47 -9.46
CA ILE A 65 -0.27 7.90 -9.79
C ILE A 65 0.67 8.26 -10.95
N HIS A 66 1.91 7.79 -10.91
CA HIS A 66 2.87 8.03 -12.01
C HIS A 66 2.34 7.52 -13.35
N LEU A 67 1.67 6.36 -13.36
CA LEU A 67 1.02 5.81 -14.56
C LEU A 67 -0.18 6.62 -15.06
N ILE A 68 -0.79 7.47 -14.23
CA ILE A 68 -1.94 8.33 -14.62
C ILE A 68 -1.46 9.67 -15.20
N VAL A 69 -0.25 10.11 -14.84
CA VAL A 69 0.31 11.42 -15.24
C VAL A 69 1.29 11.31 -16.43
N SER A 70 1.59 10.09 -16.89
CA SER A 70 2.42 9.80 -18.08
C SER A 70 1.55 9.62 -19.32
#